data_AF-A0A0P9I5S1-F1
#
_entry.id   AF-A0A0P9I5S1-F1
#
_cell.length_a   1.000
_cell.length_b   1.000
_cell.length_c   1.000
_cell.angle_alpha   90.00
_cell.angle_beta   90.00
_cell.angle_gamma   90.00
#
_symmetry.space_group_name_H-M   'P 1'
#
loop_
_entity.id
_entity.type
_entity.pdbx_description
1 polymer ?
#
loop_
_entity_poly.entity_id
_entity_poly.type
_entity_poly.pdbx_seq_one_letter_code
_entity_poly.pdbx_strand_id
1 'polypeptide(L)'
;MLVSNHQGMTLPEILVVLVLIGASLSIVAPLSAEIVEKRQKKIELIELREYISHLQYRAAWQNKDLTVKFNGTKFTVSSGNGVPVEAKSFKEIEFVKQRLTIASSGMVSSCQIKLKNKHSIETEKLSEVLCQQGV
;
A
#
# COMPACT_ATOMS: atom_id res chain seq x y z
N MET A 1 55.77 -13.33 25.77
CA MET A 1 55.21 -14.23 24.74
C MET A 1 53.78 -14.57 25.14
N LEU A 2 52.79 -14.01 24.46
CA LEU A 2 51.39 -14.41 24.66
C LEU A 2 51.13 -15.63 23.77
N VAL A 3 51.06 -16.81 24.38
CA VAL A 3 50.68 -18.05 23.70
C VAL A 3 49.16 -17.99 23.51
N SER A 4 48.71 -17.73 22.28
CA SER A 4 47.32 -17.89 21.86
C SER A 4 47.05 -19.39 21.72
N ASN A 5 46.26 -19.94 22.66
CA ASN A 5 45.83 -21.33 22.62
C ASN A 5 44.69 -21.45 21.59
N HIS A 6 45.00 -21.67 20.31
CA HIS A 6 44.00 -21.94 19.28
C HIS A 6 43.50 -23.38 19.40
N GLN A 7 42.48 -23.59 20.23
CA GLN A 7 41.65 -24.78 20.17
C GLN A 7 40.74 -24.65 18.93
N GLY A 8 41.06 -25.42 17.88
CA GLY A 8 40.24 -25.48 16.66
C GLY A 8 38.85 -26.03 16.98
N MET A 9 37.82 -25.38 16.47
CA MET A 9 36.42 -25.80 16.62
C MET A 9 36.23 -27.19 16.01
N THR A 10 35.61 -28.12 16.73
CA THR A 10 35.42 -29.48 16.22
C THR A 10 34.30 -29.52 15.16
N LEU A 11 34.40 -30.46 14.22
CA LEU A 11 33.41 -30.68 13.16
C LEU A 11 31.97 -30.86 13.71
N PRO A 12 31.72 -31.63 14.80
CA PRO A 12 30.39 -31.70 15.41
C PRO A 12 29.93 -30.38 16.06
N GLU A 13 30.82 -29.57 16.63
CA GLU A 13 30.43 -28.25 17.17
C GLU A 13 29.97 -27.31 16.05
N ILE A 14 30.65 -27.30 14.90
CA ILE A 14 30.22 -26.49 13.75
C ILE A 14 28.84 -26.96 13.26
N LEU A 15 28.58 -28.27 13.24
CA LEU A 15 27.29 -28.81 12.82
C LEU A 15 26.17 -28.39 13.78
N VAL A 16 26.40 -28.46 15.09
CA VAL A 16 25.44 -28.00 16.10
C VAL A 16 25.17 -26.50 15.96
N VAL A 17 26.21 -25.69 15.77
CA VAL A 17 26.07 -24.23 15.58
C VAL A 17 25.26 -23.92 14.31
N LEU A 18 25.52 -24.60 13.19
CA LEU A 18 24.76 -24.42 11.95
C LEU A 18 23.29 -24.82 12.12
N VAL A 19 23.01 -25.90 12.85
CA VAL A 19 21.64 -26.33 13.16
C VAL A 19 20.93 -25.28 14.02
N LEU A 20 21.59 -24.72 15.04
CA LEU A 20 21.01 -23.67 15.88
C LEU A 20 20.74 -22.38 15.10
N ILE A 21 21.65 -21.98 14.20
CA ILE A 21 21.46 -20.82 13.33
C ILE A 21 20.30 -21.07 12.37
N GLY A 22 20.26 -22.25 11.73
CA GLY A 22 19.18 -22.62 10.81
C GLY A 22 17.81 -22.64 11.49
N ALA A 23 17.73 -23.20 12.69
CA ALA A 23 16.51 -23.20 13.50
C ALA A 23 16.09 -21.79 13.92
N SER A 24 17.04 -20.90 14.21
CA SER A 24 16.73 -19.51 14.56
C SER A 24 16.21 -18.73 13.35
N LEU A 25 16.81 -18.94 12.17
CA LEU A 25 16.39 -18.29 10.93
C LEU A 25 15.00 -18.72 10.47
N SER A 26 14.61 -19.99 10.68
CA SER A 26 13.28 -20.48 10.29
C SER A 26 12.14 -19.77 11.02
N ILE A 27 12.38 -19.28 12.24
CA ILE A 27 11.42 -18.52 13.04
C ILE A 27 11.37 -17.05 12.60
N VAL A 28 12.53 -16.44 12.32
CA VAL A 28 12.63 -14.99 12.03
C VAL A 28 12.21 -14.66 10.59
N ALA A 29 12.43 -15.57 9.64
CA ALA A 29 12.10 -15.38 8.23
C ALA A 29 10.61 -15.06 7.96
N PRO A 30 9.62 -15.85 8.43
CA PRO A 30 8.21 -15.55 8.18
C PRO A 30 7.76 -14.25 8.85
N LEU A 31 8.25 -13.98 10.07
CA LEU A 31 7.93 -12.75 10.80
C LEU A 31 8.41 -11.50 10.04
N SER A 32 9.61 -11.56 9.48
CA SER A 32 10.19 -10.47 8.70
C SER A 32 9.38 -10.20 7.43
N ALA A 33 8.94 -11.25 6.73
CA ALA A 33 8.13 -11.14 5.51
C ALA A 33 6.78 -10.45 5.80
N GLU A 34 6.06 -10.85 6.85
CA GLU A 34 4.78 -10.25 7.22
C GLU A 34 4.91 -8.76 7.57
N ILE A 35 6.00 -8.37 8.25
CA ILE A 35 6.23 -6.97 8.62
C ILE A 35 6.45 -6.13 7.36
N VAL A 36 7.18 -6.65 6.38
CA VAL A 36 7.42 -5.98 5.11
C VAL A 36 6.11 -5.80 4.34
N GLU A 37 5.31 -6.85 4.19
CA GLU A 37 3.99 -6.77 3.52
C GLU A 37 3.06 -5.74 4.20
N LYS A 38 2.97 -5.77 5.54
CA LYS A 38 2.16 -4.80 6.31
C LYS A 38 2.63 -3.36 6.10
N ARG A 39 3.95 -3.14 6.02
CA ARG A 39 4.51 -1.81 5.74
C ARG A 39 4.21 -1.37 4.31
N GLN A 40 4.35 -2.27 3.33
CA GLN A 40 4.07 -1.99 1.94
C GLN A 40 2.59 -1.61 1.72
N LYS A 41 1.65 -2.36 2.32
CA LYS A 41 0.22 -2.00 2.31
C LYS A 41 -0.02 -0.59 2.87
N LYS A 42 0.64 -0.23 3.98
CA LYS A 42 0.51 1.12 4.56
C LYS A 42 1.06 2.21 3.65
N ILE A 43 2.18 1.98 2.99
CA ILE A 43 2.76 2.92 2.02
C ILE A 43 1.80 3.12 0.85
N GLU A 44 1.27 2.04 0.29
CA GLU A 44 0.29 2.11 -0.80
C GLU A 44 -0.99 2.85 -0.43
N LEU A 45 -1.46 2.74 0.82
CA LEU A 45 -2.59 3.53 1.32
C LEU A 45 -2.28 5.02 1.43
N ILE A 46 -1.06 5.37 1.86
CA ILE A 46 -0.61 6.76 1.90
C ILE A 46 -0.53 7.32 0.48
N GLU A 47 0.09 6.57 -0.45
CA GLU A 47 0.13 6.96 -1.86
C GLU A 47 -1.29 7.15 -2.42
N LEU A 48 -2.22 6.23 -2.17
CA LEU A 48 -3.60 6.38 -2.62
C LEU A 48 -4.22 7.71 -2.14
N ARG A 49 -4.03 8.05 -0.86
CA ARG A 49 -4.56 9.31 -0.30
C ARG A 49 -3.95 10.54 -0.97
N GLU A 50 -2.63 10.55 -1.16
CA GLU A 50 -1.93 11.62 -1.86
C GLU A 50 -2.41 11.75 -3.31
N TYR A 51 -2.58 10.64 -4.02
CA TYR A 51 -3.08 10.66 -5.40
C TYR A 51 -4.50 11.24 -5.47
N ILE A 52 -5.40 10.85 -4.56
CA ILE A 52 -6.76 11.40 -4.54
C ILE A 52 -6.73 12.90 -4.22
N SER A 53 -5.89 13.34 -3.28
CA SER A 53 -5.67 14.77 -2.98
C SER A 53 -5.20 15.55 -4.22
N HIS A 54 -4.20 15.03 -4.94
CA HIS A 54 -3.74 15.63 -6.18
C HIS A 54 -4.83 15.69 -7.26
N LEU A 55 -5.67 14.65 -7.37
CA LEU A 55 -6.77 14.63 -8.31
C LEU A 55 -7.86 15.65 -7.96
N GLN A 56 -8.14 15.90 -6.68
CA GLN A 56 -9.05 16.97 -6.25
C GLN A 56 -8.53 18.34 -6.66
N TYR A 57 -7.27 18.62 -6.34
CA TYR A 57 -6.63 19.88 -6.73
C TYR A 57 -6.64 20.06 -8.25
N ARG A 58 -6.35 19.00 -9.00
CA ARG A 58 -6.39 19.01 -10.45
C ARG A 58 -7.79 19.24 -11.00
N ALA A 59 -8.82 18.60 -10.44
CA ALA A 59 -10.22 18.81 -10.84
C ALA A 59 -10.65 20.26 -10.61
N ALA A 60 -10.26 20.84 -9.46
CA ALA A 60 -10.49 22.24 -9.11
C ALA A 60 -9.79 23.20 -10.07
N TRP A 61 -8.49 22.98 -10.32
CA TRP A 61 -7.68 23.84 -11.20
C TRP A 61 -8.12 23.78 -12.66
N GLN A 62 -8.54 22.61 -13.14
CA GLN A 62 -8.99 22.43 -14.51
C GLN A 62 -10.48 22.78 -14.70
N ASN A 63 -11.19 23.07 -13.60
CA ASN A 63 -12.64 23.28 -13.56
C ASN A 63 -13.40 22.17 -14.33
N LYS A 64 -12.99 20.92 -14.12
CA LYS A 64 -13.53 19.74 -14.83
C LYS A 64 -13.72 18.58 -13.87
N ASP A 65 -14.85 17.92 -14.02
CA ASP A 65 -15.15 16.70 -13.26
C ASP A 65 -14.22 15.55 -13.68
N LEU A 66 -13.70 14.86 -12.67
CA LEU A 66 -12.88 13.66 -12.83
C LEU A 66 -13.62 12.46 -12.25
N THR A 67 -13.64 11.36 -13.00
CA THR A 67 -14.19 10.09 -12.54
C THR A 67 -13.06 9.10 -12.32
N VAL A 68 -12.91 8.66 -11.07
CA VAL A 68 -11.97 7.60 -10.69
C VAL A 68 -12.73 6.28 -10.60
N LYS A 69 -12.35 5.30 -11.40
CA LYS A 69 -12.90 3.94 -11.37
C LYS A 69 -11.86 3.02 -10.75
N PHE A 70 -12.25 2.34 -9.67
CA PHE A 70 -11.43 1.34 -9.00
C PHE A 70 -11.86 -0.05 -9.46
N ASN A 71 -10.90 -0.90 -9.82
CA ASN A 71 -11.17 -2.27 -10.25
C ASN A 71 -9.97 -3.18 -9.94
N GLY A 72 -10.16 -4.11 -9.00
CA GLY A 72 -9.09 -5.03 -8.61
C GLY A 72 -7.91 -4.25 -8.04
N THR A 73 -6.71 -4.44 -8.56
CA THR A 73 -5.50 -3.76 -8.07
C THR A 73 -5.22 -2.42 -8.75
N LYS A 74 -6.13 -1.92 -9.59
CA LYS A 74 -5.89 -0.72 -10.39
C LYS A 74 -6.99 0.31 -10.18
N PHE A 75 -6.63 1.59 -10.24
CA PHE A 75 -7.60 2.64 -10.49
C PHE A 75 -7.30 3.34 -11.82
N THR A 76 -8.35 3.85 -12.43
CA THR A 76 -8.30 4.60 -13.69
C THR A 76 -9.01 5.92 -13.49
N VAL A 77 -8.42 6.98 -13.99
CA VAL A 77 -8.97 8.34 -13.94
C VAL A 77 -9.45 8.68 -15.34
N SER A 78 -10.70 9.06 -15.47
CA SER A 78 -11.29 9.57 -16.70
C SER A 78 -11.72 11.01 -16.49
N SER A 79 -11.42 11.88 -17.45
CA SER A 79 -12.04 13.22 -17.49
C SER A 79 -13.48 13.10 -17.99
N GLY A 80 -14.35 14.08 -17.73
CA GLY A 80 -15.79 14.08 -18.08
C GLY A 80 -16.16 13.62 -19.50
N ASN A 81 -15.21 13.62 -20.44
CA ASN A 81 -15.37 13.08 -21.80
C ASN A 81 -15.16 11.55 -21.92
N GLY A 82 -14.99 10.83 -20.81
CA GLY A 82 -14.77 9.38 -20.78
C GLY A 82 -13.37 8.92 -21.21
N VAL A 83 -12.49 9.84 -21.61
CA VAL A 83 -11.12 9.54 -22.01
C VAL A 83 -10.30 9.21 -20.76
N PRO A 84 -9.64 8.03 -20.70
CA PRO A 84 -8.74 7.68 -19.60
C PRO A 84 -7.51 8.59 -19.66
N VAL A 85 -7.30 9.35 -18.60
CA VAL A 85 -6.17 10.29 -18.45
C VAL A 85 -5.00 9.58 -17.78
N GLU A 86 -5.29 8.71 -16.81
CA GLU A 86 -4.26 8.08 -15.98
C GLU A 86 -4.74 6.72 -15.45
N ALA A 87 -3.80 5.79 -15.30
CA ALA A 87 -4.05 4.52 -14.65
C ALA A 87 -2.89 4.18 -13.72
N LYS A 88 -3.20 3.81 -12.48
CA LYS A 88 -2.20 3.37 -11.50
C LYS A 88 -2.58 2.01 -10.95
N SER A 89 -1.57 1.15 -10.81
CA SER A 89 -1.69 -0.19 -10.24
C SER A 89 -0.95 -0.29 -8.92
N PHE A 90 -1.54 -1.05 -8.00
CA PHE A 90 -1.00 -1.37 -6.69
C PHE A 90 -0.68 -2.86 -6.59
N LYS A 91 0.17 -3.23 -5.63
CA LYS A 91 0.59 -4.62 -5.43
C LYS A 91 -0.15 -5.27 -4.27
N GLU A 92 -0.29 -4.55 -3.16
CA GLU A 92 -0.82 -5.08 -1.91
C GLU A 92 -2.29 -4.73 -1.67
N ILE A 93 -2.79 -3.63 -2.24
CA ILE A 93 -4.19 -3.22 -2.10
C ILE A 93 -5.06 -3.69 -3.28
N GLU A 94 -6.21 -4.30 -2.95
CA GLU A 94 -7.24 -4.68 -3.90
C GLU A 94 -8.52 -3.89 -3.61
N PHE A 95 -9.10 -3.31 -4.65
CA PHE A 95 -10.30 -2.49 -4.59
C PHE A 95 -11.53 -3.28 -5.02
N VAL A 96 -12.64 -3.04 -4.33
CA VAL A 96 -13.96 -3.41 -4.83
C VAL A 96 -14.30 -2.50 -6.02
N LYS A 97 -14.99 -3.05 -7.03
CA LYS A 97 -15.50 -2.28 -8.18
C LYS A 97 -16.39 -1.14 -7.68
N GLN A 98 -15.86 0.08 -7.75
CA GLN A 98 -16.58 1.28 -7.34
C GLN A 98 -16.13 2.48 -8.18
N ARG A 99 -16.99 3.48 -8.23
CA ARG A 99 -16.73 4.74 -8.93
C ARG A 99 -16.74 5.88 -7.92
N LEU A 100 -15.82 6.80 -8.10
CA LEU A 100 -15.69 8.01 -7.32
C LEU A 100 -15.66 9.18 -8.28
N THR A 101 -16.64 10.06 -8.16
CA THR A 101 -16.66 11.32 -8.91
C THR A 101 -16.08 12.41 -8.02
N ILE A 102 -15.13 13.15 -8.59
CA ILE A 102 -14.54 14.36 -8.04
C ILE A 102 -15.08 15.50 -8.91
N ALA A 103 -15.88 16.38 -8.31
CA ALA A 103 -16.46 17.53 -8.99
C ALA A 103 -15.39 18.59 -9.30
N SER A 104 -15.70 19.49 -10.23
CA SER A 104 -14.88 20.66 -10.54
C SER A 104 -14.65 21.60 -9.35
N SER A 105 -15.42 21.48 -8.27
CA SER A 105 -15.19 22.18 -7.00
C SER A 105 -14.15 21.49 -6.09
N GLY A 106 -13.57 20.37 -6.52
CA GLY A 106 -12.70 19.52 -5.69
C GLY A 106 -13.46 18.61 -4.70
N MET A 107 -14.79 18.71 -4.62
CA MET A 107 -15.60 17.87 -3.75
C MET A 107 -15.71 16.44 -4.27
N VAL A 108 -15.72 15.47 -3.35
CA VAL A 108 -15.78 14.05 -3.68
C VAL A 108 -17.12 13.45 -3.29
N SER A 109 -17.69 12.66 -4.20
CA SER A 109 -18.98 11.97 -4.02
C SER A 109 -19.03 10.98 -2.85
N SER A 110 -17.90 10.40 -2.43
CA SER A 110 -17.81 9.49 -1.28
C SER A 110 -16.46 9.64 -0.58
N CYS A 111 -16.49 9.67 0.75
CA CYS A 111 -15.29 9.78 1.61
C CYS A 111 -14.68 8.44 1.98
N GLN A 112 -15.31 7.37 1.50
CA GLN A 112 -15.02 6.02 1.90
C GLN A 112 -14.76 5.19 0.65
N ILE A 113 -13.59 4.54 0.62
CA ILE A 113 -13.24 3.56 -0.40
C ILE A 113 -13.34 2.17 0.23
N LYS A 114 -14.07 1.28 -0.45
CA LYS A 114 -14.15 -0.12 -0.06
C LYS A 114 -12.94 -0.89 -0.61
N LEU A 115 -12.10 -1.39 0.28
CA LEU A 115 -10.98 -2.26 -0.02
C LEU A 115 -11.38 -3.71 0.26
N LYS A 116 -10.79 -4.61 -0.51
CA LYS A 116 -10.93 -6.05 -0.33
C LYS A 116 -9.70 -6.55 0.41
N ASN A 117 -9.88 -6.97 1.66
CA ASN A 117 -8.86 -7.67 2.44
C ASN A 117 -9.12 -9.18 2.35
N LYS A 118 -8.11 -10.02 2.67
CA LYS A 118 -8.12 -11.49 2.52
C LYS A 118 -9.38 -12.18 3.09
N HIS A 119 -10.04 -11.59 4.09
CA HIS A 119 -11.22 -12.17 4.77
C HIS A 119 -12.40 -11.19 4.98
N SER A 120 -12.30 -9.92 4.57
CA SER A 120 -13.33 -8.93 4.82
C SER A 120 -13.24 -7.72 3.87
N ILE A 121 -14.37 -7.05 3.66
CA ILE A 121 -14.41 -5.75 2.98
C ILE A 121 -14.13 -4.69 4.05
N GLU A 122 -12.95 -4.07 3.98
CA GLU A 122 -12.56 -2.97 4.84
C GLU A 122 -12.96 -1.66 4.17
N THR A 123 -13.57 -0.75 4.94
CA THR A 123 -13.89 0.58 4.44
C THR A 123 -12.83 1.54 4.95
N GLU A 124 -11.97 2.01 4.06
CA GLU A 124 -10.95 2.99 4.40
C GLU A 124 -11.49 4.40 4.17
N LYS A 125 -11.35 5.23 5.20
CA LYS A 125 -11.61 6.67 5.08
C LYS A 125 -10.46 7.29 4.29
N LEU A 126 -10.79 7.87 3.13
CA LEU A 126 -10.01 8.98 2.57
C LEU A 126 -10.18 10.12 3.58
N SER A 127 -9.09 10.73 4.01
CA SER A 127 -9.04 11.56 5.23
C SER A 127 -10.18 12.59 5.37
N GLU A 128 -10.54 12.93 6.60
CA GLU A 128 -11.62 13.88 6.93
C GLU A 128 -11.42 15.26 6.26
N VAL A 129 -10.16 15.66 6.07
CA VAL A 129 -9.77 16.90 5.39
C VAL A 129 -10.13 16.88 3.89
N LEU A 130 -9.98 15.75 3.21
CA LEU A 130 -10.29 15.61 1.77
C LEU A 130 -11.79 15.65 1.48
N CYS A 131 -12.63 15.59 2.52
CA CYS A 131 -14.07 15.44 2.40
C CYS A 131 -14.89 16.62 2.90
N GLN A 132 -14.29 17.49 3.70
CA GLN A 132 -14.97 18.68 4.22
C GLN A 132 -14.52 19.97 3.57
N GLN A 133 -13.43 19.96 2.79
CA GLN A 133 -12.94 21.13 2.09
C GLN A 133 -13.06 20.92 0.57
N GLY A 134 -14.17 21.43 0.01
CA GLY A 134 -14.08 21.97 -1.34
C GLY A 134 -13.12 23.17 -1.28
N VAL A 135 -12.19 23.23 -2.24
CA VAL A 135 -11.23 24.35 -2.36
C VAL A 135 -11.98 25.61 -2.74
#